data_AF-A0A537P6H4-F1
#
_entry.id   AF-A0A537P6H4-F1
#
_cell.length_a   1.000
_cell.length_b   1.000
_cell.length_c   1.000
_cell.angle_alpha   90.00
_cell.angle_beta   90.00
_cell.angle_gamma   90.00
#
_symmetry.space_group_name_H-M   'P 1'
#
loop_
_entity.id
_entity.type
_entity.pdbx_description
1 polymer ?
#
loop_
_entity_poly.entity_id
_entity_poly.type
_entity_poly.pdbx_seq_one_letter_code
_entity_poly.pdbx_strand_id
1 'polypeptide(L)' 'EGLADLGPDYEKTMSASIPLKRLGTVEDIGYAALYFATKEAGYVTGQTIIIDGGQILPESLEAINQA' A
#
# COMPACT_ATOMS: atom_id res chain seq x y z
N GLU A 1 -6.61 -4.54 17.94
CA GLU A 1 -7.28 -3.40 17.32
C GLU A 1 -7.02 -3.38 15.83
N GLY A 2 -8.09 -3.24 15.04
CA GLY A 2 -8.02 -3.20 13.58
C GLY A 2 -8.18 -4.59 12.96
N LEU A 3 -7.57 -4.77 11.79
CA LEU A 3 -7.76 -5.94 10.94
C LEU A 3 -7.33 -7.27 11.58
N ALA A 4 -6.38 -7.21 12.51
CA ALA A 4 -5.92 -8.37 13.27
C ALA A 4 -7.05 -8.96 14.16
N ASP A 5 -8.03 -8.16 14.58
CA ASP A 5 -9.16 -8.62 15.40
C ASP A 5 -10.21 -9.36 14.56
N LEU A 6 -10.15 -9.25 13.22
CA LEU A 6 -11.04 -9.94 12.28
C LEU A 6 -10.56 -11.37 11.96
N GLY A 7 -9.38 -11.76 12.46
CA GLY A 7 -8.81 -13.09 12.33
C GLY A 7 -7.94 -13.29 11.08
N PRO A 8 -7.15 -14.37 11.06
CA PRO A 8 -6.11 -14.61 10.07
C PRO A 8 -6.64 -14.83 8.65
N ASP A 9 -7.87 -15.31 8.50
CA ASP A 9 -8.48 -15.54 7.19
C ASP A 9 -8.85 -14.22 6.51
N TYR A 10 -9.29 -13.23 7.26
CA TYR A 10 -9.60 -11.90 6.73
C TYR A 10 -8.34 -11.21 6.20
N GLU A 11 -7.25 -11.28 6.95
CA GLU A 11 -5.95 -10.72 6.56
C GLU A 11 -5.41 -11.37 5.27
N LYS A 12 -5.55 -12.70 5.14
CA LYS A 12 -5.19 -13.44 3.93
C LYS A 12 -6.04 -13.02 2.74
N THR A 13 -7.35 -12.90 2.90
CA THR A 13 -8.25 -12.45 1.82
C THR A 13 -7.88 -11.06 1.35
N MET A 14 -7.60 -10.14 2.27
CA MET A 14 -7.27 -8.78 1.88
C MET A 14 -5.91 -8.66 1.21
N SER A 15 -4.88 -9.29 1.77
CA SER A 15 -3.54 -9.30 1.15
C SER A 15 -3.53 -9.94 -0.23
N ALA A 16 -4.42 -10.90 -0.52
CA ALA A 16 -4.55 -11.48 -1.86
C ALA A 16 -4.95 -10.45 -2.94
N SER A 17 -5.70 -9.41 -2.56
CA SER A 17 -6.12 -8.32 -3.44
C SER A 17 -5.06 -7.22 -3.64
N ILE A 18 -3.93 -7.30 -2.94
CA ILE A 18 -2.82 -6.35 -3.03
C ILE A 18 -1.74 -6.97 -3.92
N PRO A 19 -1.23 -6.29 -4.97
CA PRO A 19 -0.13 -6.80 -5.78
C PRO A 19 1.12 -7.20 -4.99
N LEU A 20 1.50 -6.44 -3.96
CA LEU A 20 2.61 -6.79 -3.06
C LEU A 20 2.32 -7.95 -2.07
N LYS A 21 1.10 -8.50 -2.07
CA LYS A 21 0.68 -9.67 -1.26
C LYS A 21 0.92 -9.53 0.24
N ARG A 22 0.88 -8.29 0.75
CA ARG A 22 0.96 -7.98 2.17
C ARG A 22 0.16 -6.72 2.48
N LEU A 23 -0.28 -6.60 3.73
CA LEU A 23 -0.76 -5.31 4.23
C LEU A 23 0.41 -4.32 4.35
N GLY A 24 0.09 -3.04 4.18
CA GLY A 24 1.01 -1.96 4.51
C GLY A 24 1.26 -1.88 6.00
N THR A 25 2.45 -1.42 6.39
CA THR A 25 2.77 -1.07 7.77
C THR A 25 2.74 0.45 7.96
N VAL A 26 2.74 0.90 9.21
CA VAL A 26 2.81 2.34 9.50
C VAL A 26 4.13 2.96 9.01
N GLU A 27 5.21 2.16 8.97
CA GLU A 27 6.51 2.56 8.44
C GLU A 27 6.47 2.80 6.92
N ASP A 28 5.67 2.06 6.14
CA ASP A 28 5.54 2.30 4.69
C ASP A 28 5.05 3.73 4.42
N ILE A 29 4.11 4.23 5.23
CA ILE A 29 3.63 5.63 5.17
C ILE A 29 4.72 6.59 5.66
N GLY A 30 5.40 6.24 6.76
CA GLY A 30 6.48 7.04 7.33
C GLY A 30 7.63 7.27 6.34
N TYR A 31 8.02 6.26 5.57
CA TYR A 31 9.07 6.38 4.55
C TYR A 31 8.64 7.23 3.37
N ALA A 32 7.37 7.17 2.95
CA ALA A 32 6.84 8.08 1.92
C ALA A 32 6.85 9.54 2.39
N ALA A 33 6.48 9.78 3.66
CA ALA A 33 6.58 11.11 4.25
C ALA A 33 8.05 11.58 4.36
N LEU A 34 8.97 10.69 4.74
CA LEU A 34 10.40 10.97 4.80
C LEU A 34 10.95 11.39 3.44
N TYR A 35 10.54 10.73 2.35
CA TYR A 35 10.90 11.13 0.98
C TYR A 35 10.56 12.60 0.71
N PHE A 36 9.33 13.03 1.02
CA PHE A 36 8.93 14.44 0.85
C PHE A 36 9.67 15.41 1.77
N ALA A 37 10.16 14.94 2.92
CA ALA A 37 10.94 15.75 3.86
C ALA A 37 12.42 15.91 3.45
N THR A 38 12.89 15.21 2.42
CA THR A 38 14.28 15.33 1.95
C THR A 38 14.55 16.69 1.29
N LYS A 39 15.83 17.08 1.22
CA LYS A 39 16.23 18.32 0.53
C LYS A 39 16.03 18.20 -0.98
N GLU A 40 16.23 17.00 -1.50
CA GLU A 40 16.10 16.63 -2.90
C GLU A 40 14.65 16.78 -3.40
N ALA A 41 13.66 16.58 -2.52
CA ALA A 41 12.24 16.80 -2.82
C ALA A 41 11.81 18.28 -2.76
N GLY A 42 12.73 19.24 -2.55
CA GLY A 42 12.41 20.64 -2.25
C GLY A 42 11.59 21.42 -3.29
N TYR A 43 11.42 20.90 -4.51
CA TYR A 43 10.58 21.49 -5.55
C TYR A 43 9.31 20.67 -5.85
N VAL A 44 9.08 19.58 -5.13
CA VAL A 44 7.91 18.71 -5.28
C VAL A 44 6.80 19.24 -4.38
N THR A 45 5.75 19.79 -4.99
CA THR A 45 4.59 20.34 -4.28
C THR A 45 3.29 20.03 -5.02
N GLY A 46 2.18 19.96 -4.29
CA GLY A 46 0.85 19.67 -4.84
C GLY A 46 0.66 18.26 -5.38
N GLN A 47 1.52 17.31 -5.00
CA GLN A 47 1.47 15.93 -5.48
C GLN A 47 0.77 15.02 -4.47
N THR A 48 0.02 14.04 -5.00
CA THR A 48 -0.50 12.91 -4.24
C THR A 48 0.35 11.69 -4.55
N ILE A 49 0.83 10.99 -3.51
CA ILE A 49 1.47 9.68 -3.65
C ILE A 49 0.56 8.63 -3.02
N ILE A 50 0.27 7.56 -3.75
CA ILE A 50 -0.55 6.46 -3.26
C ILE A 50 0.36 5.37 -2.72
N ILE A 51 0.18 5.03 -1.44
CA ILE A 51 0.98 4.04 -0.71
C ILE A 51 0.05 2.90 -0.28
N ASP A 52 -0.26 2.00 -1.21
CA ASP A 52 -1.25 0.94 -1.02
C ASP A 52 -0.77 -0.45 -1.50
N GLY A 53 0.52 -0.57 -1.82
CA GLY A 53 1.07 -1.80 -2.40
C GLY A 53 0.51 -2.15 -3.79
N GLY A 54 -0.05 -1.16 -4.49
CA GLY A 54 -0.65 -1.29 -5.82
C GLY A 54 -2.12 -1.68 -5.80
N GLN A 55 -2.80 -1.65 -4.66
CA GLN A 55 -4.17 -2.14 -4.49
C GLN A 55 -5.18 -1.52 -5.47
N ILE A 56 -5.03 -0.24 -5.84
CA ILE A 56 -5.97 0.43 -6.76
C ILE A 56 -5.70 0.18 -8.25
N LEU A 57 -4.63 -0.55 -8.61
CA LEU A 57 -4.23 -0.71 -10.01
C LEU A 57 -5.02 -1.81 -10.76
N PRO A 58 -5.23 -3.02 -10.19
CA PRO A 58 -5.90 -4.11 -10.89
C PRO A 58 -7.40 -3.88 -10.98
N GLU A 59 -7.99 -4.19 -12.14
CA GLU A 59 -9.44 -4.18 -12.34
C GLU A 59 -10.16 -5.39 -11.71
N SER A 60 -9.44 -6.50 -11.51
CA SER A 60 -9.95 -7.72 -10.88
C SER A 60 -8.85 -8.53 -10.19
N LEU A 61 -9.24 -9.55 -9.41
CA LEU A 61 -8.29 -10.47 -8.78
C LEU A 61 -7.54 -11.34 -9.81
N GLU A 62 -8.19 -11.71 -10.92
CA GLU A 62 -7.54 -12.45 -12.00
C GLU A 62 -6.41 -11.66 -12.63
N ALA A 63 -6.56 -10.34 -12.79
CA ALA A 63 -5.53 -9.47 -13.34
C ALA A 63 -4.25 -9.48 -12.47
N ILE A 64 -4.38 -9.62 -11.15
CA ILE A 64 -3.24 -9.72 -10.23
C ILE A 64 -2.48 -11.03 -10.43
N ASN A 65 -3.17 -12.12 -10.75
CA ASN A 65 -2.56 -13.45 -10.83
C ASN A 65 -1.93 -13.76 -12.20
N GLN A 66 -2.12 -12.88 -13.19
CA GLN A 66 -1.57 -13.03 -14.55
C GLN A 66 -0.32 -12.19 -14.81
N ALA A 67 0.04 -11.29 -13.89
CA ALA A 67 1.25 -10.46 -13.92
C ALA A 67 2.43 -11.18 -13.28
#